data_AF-A0A2S4LN87-F1
#
_entry.id   AF-A0A2S4LN87-F1
#
_cell.length_a   1.000
_cell.length_b   1.000
_cell.length_c   1.000
_cell.angle_alpha   90.00
_cell.angle_beta   90.00
_cell.angle_gamma   90.00
#
_symmetry.space_group_name_H-M   'P 1'
#
loop_
_entity.id
_entity.type
_entity.pdbx_description
1 polymer ?
#
loop_
_entity_poly.entity_id
_entity_poly.type
_entity_poly.pdbx_seq_one_letter_code
_entity_poly.pdbx_strand_id
1 'polypeptide(L)'
;MRLDVTDLRAFYASPLGGVTHRIVARAIHGFLGSVSGLRVLGLGYATPYLGPVHVIAERTLAFMPATQGVVNWPGSGRSCSALADPTMMPLPEAAVDRVILVHALESVESPTELLQDVWRVLTPGGRMILVVPNRRGVWARRDATPFGHGQPYSRSQLARLMRTTQFSPEGWAETLYMPPVENRLLLRTASAWERMGTSLSLPFAGLHVVDATKQLYRPVAVRRVRKVARLAPARVLVPAPSPG
;
A
#
# COMPACT_ATOMS: atom_id res chain seq x y z
N MET A 1 -20.64 -6.18 -0.02
CA MET A 1 -20.33 -7.60 -0.26
C MET A 1 -18.82 -7.71 -0.42
N ARG A 2 -18.14 -8.58 0.35
CA ARG A 2 -16.70 -8.83 0.16
C ARG A 2 -16.50 -9.63 -1.13
N LEU A 3 -15.44 -9.34 -1.86
CA LEU A 3 -15.08 -10.09 -3.07
C LEU A 3 -14.70 -11.52 -2.71
N ASP A 4 -15.20 -12.48 -3.48
CA ASP A 4 -14.75 -13.87 -3.38
C ASP A 4 -13.44 -14.06 -4.15
N VAL A 5 -12.65 -15.05 -3.74
CA VAL A 5 -11.42 -15.44 -4.40
C VAL A 5 -11.66 -15.89 -5.84
N THR A 6 -12.86 -16.42 -6.13
CA THR A 6 -13.27 -16.82 -7.49
C THR A 6 -13.40 -15.61 -8.42
N ASP A 7 -14.00 -14.51 -7.95
CA ASP A 7 -14.13 -13.25 -8.69
C ASP A 7 -12.76 -12.62 -8.96
N LEU A 8 -11.90 -12.60 -7.93
CA LEU A 8 -10.52 -12.12 -8.07
C LEU A 8 -9.75 -12.93 -9.12
N ARG A 9 -9.85 -14.26 -9.05
CA ARG A 9 -9.21 -15.15 -10.04
C ARG A 9 -9.75 -14.91 -11.45
N ALA A 10 -11.07 -14.76 -11.61
CA ALA A 10 -11.70 -14.49 -12.89
C ALA A 10 -11.23 -13.15 -13.48
N PHE A 11 -11.15 -12.09 -12.66
CA PHE A 11 -10.63 -10.80 -13.08
C PHE A 11 -9.18 -10.91 -13.55
N TYR A 12 -8.28 -11.49 -12.77
CA TYR A 12 -6.86 -11.60 -13.14
C TYR A 12 -6.62 -12.52 -14.35
N ALA A 13 -7.56 -13.41 -14.68
CA ALA A 13 -7.55 -14.20 -15.91
C ALA A 13 -8.08 -13.44 -17.14
N SER A 14 -8.76 -12.30 -16.96
CA SER A 14 -9.32 -11.51 -18.07
C SER A 14 -8.24 -10.69 -18.80
N PRO A 15 -8.49 -10.25 -20.05
CA PRO A 15 -7.56 -9.36 -20.76
C PRO A 15 -7.28 -8.05 -20.03
N LEU A 16 -8.30 -7.47 -19.37
CA LEU A 16 -8.15 -6.26 -18.55
C LEU A 16 -7.30 -6.56 -17.32
N GLY A 17 -7.58 -7.65 -16.60
CA GLY A 17 -6.79 -8.06 -15.44
C GLY A 17 -5.34 -8.37 -15.78
N GLY A 18 -5.07 -8.97 -16.94
CA GLY A 18 -3.71 -9.21 -17.42
C GLY A 18 -2.93 -7.92 -17.70
N VAL A 19 -3.58 -6.88 -18.23
CA VAL A 19 -2.96 -5.56 -18.42
C VAL A 19 -2.74 -4.87 -17.08
N THR A 20 -3.74 -4.90 -16.19
CA THR A 20 -3.64 -4.37 -14.82
C THR A 20 -2.50 -5.01 -14.06
N HIS A 21 -2.41 -6.34 -14.07
CA HIS A 21 -1.32 -7.11 -13.47
C HIS A 21 0.04 -6.60 -13.97
N ARG A 22 0.26 -6.49 -15.29
CA ARG A 22 1.55 -6.02 -15.83
C ARG A 22 1.94 -4.62 -15.35
N ILE A 23 0.97 -3.71 -15.29
CA ILE A 23 1.21 -2.31 -14.87
C ILE A 23 1.56 -2.26 -13.38
N VAL A 24 0.75 -2.90 -12.55
CA VAL A 24 0.95 -2.90 -11.09
C VAL A 24 2.21 -3.68 -10.71
N ALA A 25 2.49 -4.80 -11.38
CA ALA A 25 3.70 -5.60 -11.17
C ALA A 25 4.97 -4.75 -11.39
N ARG A 26 4.99 -3.89 -12.40
CA ARG A 26 6.13 -2.99 -12.66
C ARG A 26 6.39 -2.06 -11.47
N ALA A 27 5.35 -1.49 -10.87
CA ALA A 27 5.48 -0.63 -9.70
C ALA A 27 5.91 -1.42 -8.45
N ILE A 28 5.31 -2.59 -8.20
CA ILE A 28 5.68 -3.47 -7.08
C ILE A 28 7.16 -3.87 -7.20
N HIS A 29 7.57 -4.44 -8.32
CA HIS A 29 8.94 -4.92 -8.50
C HIS A 29 9.97 -3.77 -8.53
N GLY A 30 9.57 -2.57 -8.95
CA GLY A 30 10.39 -1.36 -8.83
C GLY A 30 10.74 -1.01 -7.39
N PHE A 31 9.82 -1.24 -6.44
CA PHE A 31 10.06 -1.00 -5.00
C PHE A 31 10.65 -2.18 -4.25
N LEU A 32 10.37 -3.42 -4.69
CA LEU A 32 10.73 -4.63 -3.95
C LEU A 32 12.24 -4.84 -3.86
N GLY A 33 12.98 -4.40 -4.90
CA GLY A 33 14.42 -4.61 -5.01
C GLY A 33 14.79 -6.10 -5.10
N SER A 34 16.01 -6.45 -4.67
CA SER A 34 16.41 -7.85 -4.58
C SER A 34 15.72 -8.53 -3.38
N VAL A 35 15.22 -9.74 -3.60
CA VAL A 35 14.60 -10.59 -2.57
C VAL A 35 15.33 -11.93 -2.39
N SER A 36 16.52 -12.07 -2.97
CA SER A 36 17.36 -13.25 -2.79
C SER A 36 17.68 -13.46 -1.32
N GLY A 37 17.42 -14.65 -0.80
CA GLY A 37 17.65 -14.98 0.61
C GLY A 37 16.64 -14.34 1.58
N LEU A 38 15.57 -13.72 1.09
CA LEU A 38 14.52 -13.12 1.93
C LEU A 38 13.29 -14.02 2.02
N ARG A 39 12.55 -13.90 3.13
CA ARG A 39 11.23 -14.50 3.32
C ARG A 39 10.16 -13.48 2.96
N VAL A 40 9.33 -13.80 1.97
CA VAL A 40 8.33 -12.88 1.42
C VAL A 40 6.91 -13.38 1.68
N LEU A 41 6.06 -12.54 2.24
CA LEU A 41 4.65 -12.81 2.44
C LEU A 41 3.80 -11.99 1.48
N GLY A 42 2.96 -12.63 0.67
CA GLY A 42 1.82 -11.98 0.03
C GLY A 42 0.60 -12.07 0.94
N LEU A 43 -0.08 -10.94 1.14
CA LEU A 43 -1.30 -10.84 1.93
C LEU A 43 -2.46 -10.32 1.07
N GLY A 44 -3.64 -10.90 1.23
CA GLY A 44 -4.79 -10.63 0.35
C GLY A 44 -4.72 -11.47 -0.92
N TYR A 45 -4.97 -10.87 -2.08
CA TYR A 45 -4.83 -11.51 -3.39
C TYR A 45 -3.51 -11.10 -4.08
N ALA A 46 -2.38 -11.37 -3.43
CA ALA A 46 -1.05 -11.00 -3.91
C ALA A 46 -0.42 -12.03 -4.88
N THR A 47 -1.01 -13.21 -5.03
CA THR A 47 -0.45 -14.33 -5.83
C THR A 47 -0.08 -13.99 -7.28
N PRO A 48 -0.79 -13.08 -8.01
CA PRO A 48 -0.34 -12.70 -9.35
C PRO A 48 1.07 -12.12 -9.40
N TYR A 49 1.50 -11.44 -8.33
CA TYR A 49 2.78 -10.72 -8.26
C TYR A 49 3.91 -11.52 -7.61
N LEU A 50 3.60 -12.69 -7.05
CA LEU A 50 4.58 -13.52 -6.34
C LEU A 50 5.37 -14.44 -7.28
N GLY A 51 4.95 -14.64 -8.54
CA GLY A 51 5.61 -15.58 -9.46
C GLY A 51 7.12 -15.35 -9.60
N PRO A 52 7.59 -14.15 -10.02
CA PRO A 52 9.02 -13.85 -10.12
C PRO A 52 9.74 -13.89 -8.77
N VAL A 53 9.05 -13.50 -7.68
CA VAL A 53 9.59 -13.49 -6.31
C VAL A 53 9.86 -14.91 -5.84
N HIS A 54 8.94 -15.84 -6.13
CA HIS A 54 9.00 -17.23 -5.69
C HIS A 54 10.24 -17.98 -6.20
N VAL A 55 10.73 -17.60 -7.38
CA VAL A 55 11.89 -18.23 -8.02
C VAL A 55 13.19 -17.88 -7.28
N ILE A 56 13.27 -16.71 -6.65
CA ILE A 56 14.52 -16.15 -6.12
C ILE A 56 14.54 -15.99 -4.59
N ALA A 57 13.37 -15.87 -3.96
CA ALA A 57 13.25 -15.74 -2.51
C ALA A 57 13.61 -17.06 -1.79
N GLU A 58 14.08 -16.95 -0.54
CA GLU A 58 14.31 -18.14 0.29
C GLU A 58 12.98 -18.87 0.58
N ARG A 59 11.93 -18.09 0.84
CA ARG A 59 10.59 -18.59 1.11
C ARG A 59 9.55 -17.60 0.64
N THR A 60 8.46 -18.12 0.08
CA THR A 60 7.28 -17.32 -0.24
C THR A 60 6.05 -17.92 0.42
N LEU A 61 5.24 -17.06 1.02
CA LEU A 61 3.95 -17.41 1.63
C LEU A 61 2.86 -16.56 0.99
N ALA A 62 1.67 -17.13 0.78
CA ALA A 62 0.51 -16.41 0.26
C ALA A 62 -0.68 -16.59 1.21
N PHE A 63 -0.94 -15.60 2.05
CA PHE A 63 -2.04 -15.63 3.00
C PHE A 63 -3.24 -14.87 2.43
N MET A 64 -4.36 -15.60 2.30
CA MET A 64 -5.62 -15.03 1.84
C MET A 64 -6.59 -14.94 3.03
N PRO A 65 -7.38 -13.86 3.15
CA PRO A 65 -8.36 -13.72 4.23
C PRO A 65 -9.32 -14.89 4.27
N ALA A 66 -9.58 -15.42 5.47
CA ALA A 66 -10.50 -16.55 5.66
C ALA A 66 -11.88 -16.33 4.99
N THR A 67 -12.40 -15.10 5.04
CA THR A 67 -13.70 -14.73 4.46
C THR A 67 -13.68 -14.57 2.94
N GLN A 68 -12.51 -14.47 2.31
CA GLN A 68 -12.35 -14.34 0.86
C GLN A 68 -12.21 -15.70 0.18
N GLY A 69 -11.70 -16.72 0.89
CA GLY A 69 -11.31 -18.00 0.31
C GLY A 69 -9.86 -18.02 -0.17
N VAL A 70 -9.37 -19.20 -0.56
CA VAL A 70 -7.96 -19.43 -0.94
C VAL A 70 -7.85 -20.10 -2.31
N VAL A 71 -6.82 -19.72 -3.07
CA VAL A 71 -6.39 -20.46 -4.26
C VAL A 71 -5.07 -21.17 -3.95
N ASN A 72 -4.96 -22.42 -4.38
CA ASN A 72 -3.67 -23.10 -4.40
C ASN A 72 -2.69 -22.30 -5.27
N TRP A 73 -1.54 -21.97 -4.69
CA TRP A 73 -0.44 -21.30 -5.37
C TRP A 73 0.88 -21.70 -4.70
N PRO A 74 1.98 -21.87 -5.44
CA PRO A 74 2.08 -21.87 -6.90
C PRO A 74 1.27 -23.02 -7.53
N GLY A 75 0.77 -22.82 -8.75
CA GLY A 75 0.02 -23.87 -9.46
C GLY A 75 0.88 -25.09 -9.83
N SER A 76 2.21 -24.96 -9.74
CA SER A 76 3.18 -26.04 -9.87
C SER A 76 3.94 -26.24 -8.56
N GLY A 77 4.11 -27.48 -8.13
CA GLY A 77 4.89 -27.80 -6.93
C GLY A 77 4.07 -27.79 -5.63
N ARG A 78 4.73 -27.45 -4.52
CA ARG A 78 4.12 -27.47 -3.18
C ARG A 78 3.36 -26.16 -2.95
N SER A 79 2.15 -26.27 -2.39
CA SER A 79 1.36 -25.09 -2.03
C SER A 79 2.09 -24.23 -1.01
N CYS A 80 2.16 -22.94 -1.30
CA CYS A 80 2.60 -21.86 -0.43
C CYS A 80 1.42 -21.00 0.06
N SER A 81 0.19 -21.35 -0.30
CA SER A 81 -1.02 -20.64 0.12
C SER A 81 -1.60 -21.15 1.44
N ALA A 82 -2.14 -20.24 2.24
CA ALA A 82 -2.94 -20.57 3.43
C ALA A 82 -4.11 -19.58 3.61
N LEU A 83 -5.18 -20.06 4.25
CA LEU A 83 -6.22 -19.20 4.81
C LEU A 83 -5.73 -18.68 6.16
N ALA A 84 -5.77 -17.38 6.34
CA ALA A 84 -5.42 -16.75 7.61
C ALA A 84 -6.33 -15.55 7.89
N ASP A 85 -6.52 -15.24 9.17
CA ASP A 85 -7.01 -13.93 9.54
C ASP A 85 -5.86 -12.91 9.35
N PRO A 86 -6.03 -11.88 8.52
CA PRO A 86 -4.98 -10.88 8.30
C PRO A 86 -4.69 -10.01 9.53
N THR A 87 -5.51 -10.03 10.58
CA THR A 87 -5.21 -9.34 11.86
C THR A 87 -4.58 -10.26 12.91
N MET A 88 -4.57 -11.57 12.67
CA MET A 88 -4.08 -12.60 13.59
C MET A 88 -3.32 -13.70 12.82
N MET A 89 -2.31 -13.31 12.04
CA MET A 89 -1.58 -14.23 11.17
C MET A 89 -0.84 -15.30 11.99
N PRO A 90 -0.86 -16.57 11.55
CA PRO A 90 -0.23 -17.71 12.22
C PRO A 90 1.29 -17.75 11.97
N LEU A 91 1.97 -16.63 12.19
CA LEU A 91 3.41 -16.47 12.08
C LEU A 91 3.93 -15.89 13.40
N PRO A 92 5.15 -16.25 13.84
CA PRO A 92 5.78 -15.60 14.97
C PRO A 92 6.14 -14.14 14.64
N GLU A 93 6.54 -13.39 15.66
CA GLU A 93 7.12 -12.05 15.45
C GLU A 93 8.40 -12.15 14.61
N ALA A 94 8.66 -11.15 13.75
CA ALA A 94 9.86 -11.07 12.91
C ALA A 94 10.09 -12.30 11.99
N ALA A 95 9.01 -12.95 11.55
CA ALA A 95 9.02 -14.13 10.70
C ALA A 95 9.32 -13.85 9.21
N VAL A 96 9.10 -12.62 8.72
CA VAL A 96 9.22 -12.29 7.29
C VAL A 96 9.95 -10.97 7.05
N ASP A 97 10.60 -10.84 5.90
CA ASP A 97 11.46 -9.69 5.57
C ASP A 97 10.79 -8.70 4.62
N ARG A 98 9.85 -9.20 3.81
CA ARG A 98 9.03 -8.42 2.88
C ARG A 98 7.57 -8.85 2.95
N VAL A 99 6.66 -7.87 2.89
CA VAL A 99 5.22 -8.12 2.75
C VAL A 99 4.68 -7.40 1.52
N ILE A 100 3.89 -8.07 0.69
CA ILE A 100 3.18 -7.49 -0.45
C ILE A 100 1.69 -7.59 -0.17
N LEU A 101 1.01 -6.45 -0.05
CA LEU A 101 -0.42 -6.37 0.25
C LEU A 101 -1.17 -5.92 -1.00
N VAL A 102 -2.11 -6.74 -1.47
CA VAL A 102 -2.99 -6.42 -2.61
C VAL A 102 -4.38 -6.98 -2.31
N HIS A 103 -5.45 -6.20 -2.50
CA HIS A 103 -6.81 -6.63 -2.16
C HIS A 103 -6.89 -7.08 -0.70
N ALA A 104 -6.33 -6.27 0.20
CA ALA A 104 -6.18 -6.61 1.61
C ALA A 104 -6.72 -5.47 2.48
N LEU A 105 -6.04 -4.32 2.47
CA LEU A 105 -6.35 -3.18 3.35
C LEU A 105 -7.75 -2.58 3.10
N GLU A 106 -8.20 -2.61 1.85
CA GLU A 106 -9.53 -2.16 1.43
C GLU A 106 -10.66 -3.11 1.84
N SER A 107 -10.33 -4.37 2.16
CA SER A 107 -11.29 -5.45 2.44
C SER A 107 -11.52 -5.72 3.93
N VAL A 108 -10.62 -5.25 4.79
CA VAL A 108 -10.66 -5.48 6.24
C VAL A 108 -11.50 -4.47 7.00
N GLU A 109 -12.06 -4.92 8.13
CA GLU A 109 -12.82 -4.07 9.06
C GLU A 109 -11.91 -3.12 9.84
N SER A 110 -10.75 -3.62 10.29
CA SER A 110 -9.76 -2.85 11.05
C SER A 110 -8.43 -2.75 10.31
N PRO A 111 -8.23 -1.72 9.47
CA PRO A 111 -6.96 -1.47 8.78
C PRO A 111 -5.78 -1.26 9.74
N THR A 112 -6.06 -0.76 10.95
CA THR A 112 -5.05 -0.54 11.99
C THR A 112 -4.52 -1.87 12.53
N GLU A 113 -5.41 -2.81 12.87
CA GLU A 113 -5.02 -4.14 13.35
C GLU A 113 -4.27 -4.94 12.28
N LEU A 114 -4.73 -4.90 11.02
CA LEU A 114 -4.01 -5.56 9.92
C LEU A 114 -2.57 -5.04 9.84
N LEU A 115 -2.37 -3.72 9.84
CA LEU A 115 -1.02 -3.19 9.77
C LEU A 115 -0.20 -3.41 11.04
N GLN A 116 -0.83 -3.48 12.22
CA GLN A 116 -0.14 -3.87 13.45
C GLN A 116 0.35 -5.33 13.38
N ASP A 117 -0.45 -6.23 12.82
CA ASP A 117 -0.06 -7.63 12.65
C ASP A 117 1.02 -7.80 11.57
N VAL A 118 0.94 -7.03 10.47
CA VAL A 118 2.01 -6.91 9.47
C VAL A 118 3.29 -6.36 10.10
N TRP A 119 3.18 -5.35 10.96
CA TRP A 119 4.32 -4.81 11.69
C TRP A 119 4.94 -5.88 12.60
N ARG A 120 4.12 -6.66 13.31
CA ARG A 120 4.57 -7.75 14.19
C ARG A 120 5.35 -8.81 13.42
N VAL A 121 4.84 -9.31 12.30
CA VAL A 121 5.51 -10.39 11.55
C VAL A 121 6.75 -9.91 10.77
N LEU A 122 6.87 -8.63 10.48
CA LEU A 122 8.04 -8.07 9.80
C LEU A 122 9.29 -8.05 10.69
N THR A 123 10.44 -8.43 10.14
CA THR A 123 11.75 -8.26 10.80
C THR A 123 12.08 -6.78 11.02
N PRO A 124 12.96 -6.45 12.00
CA PRO A 124 13.60 -5.14 12.08
C PRO A 124 14.13 -4.66 10.72
N GLY A 125 13.69 -3.48 10.26
CA GLY A 125 14.06 -2.96 8.93
C GLY A 125 13.37 -3.65 7.74
N GLY A 126 12.45 -4.58 8.00
CA GLY A 126 11.58 -5.18 7.01
C GLY A 126 10.68 -4.16 6.33
N ARG A 127 10.24 -4.46 5.11
CA ARG A 127 9.50 -3.53 4.25
C ARG A 127 8.19 -4.13 3.78
N MET A 128 7.18 -3.29 3.62
CA MET A 128 5.92 -3.65 3.00
C MET A 128 5.69 -2.84 1.72
N ILE A 129 5.10 -3.48 0.73
CA ILE A 129 4.54 -2.83 -0.46
C ILE A 129 3.03 -2.96 -0.36
N LEU A 130 2.35 -1.82 -0.31
CA LEU A 130 0.90 -1.73 -0.20
C LEU A 130 0.31 -1.23 -1.52
N VAL A 131 -0.61 -2.02 -2.10
CA VAL A 131 -1.41 -1.63 -3.27
C VAL A 131 -2.86 -1.45 -2.85
N VAL A 132 -3.41 -0.25 -3.09
CA VAL A 132 -4.80 0.07 -2.70
C VAL A 132 -5.50 0.98 -3.71
N PRO A 133 -6.83 0.91 -3.84
CA PRO A 133 -7.61 1.82 -4.67
C PRO A 133 -7.45 3.29 -4.24
N ASN A 134 -7.17 4.16 -5.20
CA ASN A 134 -7.16 5.60 -5.00
C ASN A 134 -8.59 6.13 -5.04
N ARG A 135 -9.04 6.79 -3.96
CA ARG A 135 -10.40 7.37 -3.85
C ARG A 135 -10.75 8.35 -4.97
N ARG A 136 -9.77 9.01 -5.57
CA ARG A 136 -9.99 9.93 -6.69
C ARG A 136 -9.99 9.24 -8.05
N GLY A 137 -9.47 8.01 -8.13
CA GLY A 137 -9.33 7.23 -9.35
C GLY A 137 -10.66 6.72 -9.89
N VAL A 138 -10.71 6.48 -11.21
CA VAL A 138 -11.88 5.93 -11.90
C VAL A 138 -12.13 4.46 -11.51
N TRP A 139 -11.06 3.72 -11.18
CA TRP A 139 -11.12 2.32 -10.77
C TRP A 139 -11.91 2.10 -9.49
N ALA A 140 -11.75 2.99 -8.50
CA ALA A 140 -12.48 2.95 -7.23
C ALA A 140 -13.99 3.22 -7.36
N ARG A 141 -14.46 3.62 -8.55
CA ARG A 141 -15.88 3.92 -8.84
C ARG A 141 -16.52 2.88 -9.75
N ARG A 142 -15.81 1.79 -10.05
CA ARG A 142 -16.21 0.78 -11.02
C ARG A 142 -16.30 -0.58 -10.33
N ASP A 143 -17.50 -0.90 -9.85
CA ASP A 143 -17.83 -2.17 -9.17
C ASP A 143 -17.68 -3.40 -10.08
N ALA A 144 -17.50 -3.20 -11.39
CA ALA A 144 -17.14 -4.28 -12.32
C ALA A 144 -15.67 -4.75 -12.19
N THR A 145 -14.87 -4.12 -11.33
CA THR A 145 -13.48 -4.50 -11.09
C THR A 145 -13.26 -4.73 -9.60
N PRO A 146 -12.32 -5.60 -9.20
CA PRO A 146 -12.01 -5.82 -7.80
C PRO A 146 -11.67 -4.53 -7.02
N PHE A 147 -11.05 -3.56 -7.71
CA PHE A 147 -10.65 -2.28 -7.12
C PHE A 147 -11.81 -1.31 -6.87
N GLY A 148 -13.02 -1.60 -7.36
CA GLY A 148 -14.24 -0.88 -7.03
C GLY A 148 -14.87 -1.33 -5.70
N HIS A 149 -14.44 -2.46 -5.14
CA HIS A 149 -14.97 -2.97 -3.88
C HIS A 149 -14.11 -2.56 -2.69
N GLY A 150 -14.74 -2.48 -1.52
CA GLY A 150 -14.07 -2.14 -0.27
C GLY A 150 -13.89 -0.63 -0.11
N GLN A 151 -13.00 -0.25 0.81
CA GLN A 151 -12.75 1.15 1.13
C GLN A 151 -11.59 1.70 0.30
N PRO A 152 -11.82 2.69 -0.59
CA PRO A 152 -10.72 3.36 -1.27
C PRO A 152 -10.06 4.40 -0.36
N TYR A 153 -8.78 4.69 -0.58
CA TYR A 153 -7.98 5.56 0.28
C TYR A 153 -7.44 6.80 -0.45
N SER A 154 -7.20 7.87 0.31
CA SER A 154 -6.33 8.97 -0.12
C SER A 154 -4.90 8.77 0.40
N ARG A 155 -3.92 9.36 -0.29
CA ARG A 155 -2.52 9.44 0.18
C ARG A 155 -2.37 9.93 1.62
N SER A 156 -3.16 10.93 2.03
CA SER A 156 -3.13 11.47 3.40
C SER A 156 -3.67 10.49 4.44
N GLN A 157 -4.69 9.71 4.11
CA GLN A 157 -5.22 8.68 5.00
C GLN A 157 -4.23 7.53 5.17
N LEU A 158 -3.61 7.08 4.07
CA LEU A 158 -2.58 6.05 4.11
C LEU A 158 -1.36 6.50 4.92
N ALA A 159 -0.87 7.73 4.70
CA ALA A 159 0.24 8.29 5.46
C ALA A 159 -0.08 8.40 6.96
N ARG A 160 -1.32 8.77 7.32
CA ARG A 160 -1.76 8.80 8.72
C ARG A 160 -1.79 7.40 9.32
N LEU A 161 -2.39 6.44 8.61
CA LEU A 161 -2.53 5.06 9.03
C LEU A 161 -1.14 4.42 9.26
N MET A 162 -0.24 4.53 8.29
CA MET A 162 1.15 4.05 8.41
C MET A 162 1.86 4.68 9.62
N ARG A 163 1.72 5.99 9.83
CA ARG A 163 2.33 6.66 11.00
C ARG A 163 1.78 6.12 12.32
N THR A 164 0.46 5.89 12.41
CA THR A 164 -0.15 5.35 13.62
C THR A 164 0.32 3.92 13.90
N THR A 165 0.58 3.14 12.86
CA THR A 165 1.02 1.73 12.92
C THR A 165 2.53 1.55 12.75
N GLN A 166 3.31 2.63 12.97
CA GLN A 166 4.78 2.59 13.04
C GLN A 166 5.46 2.13 11.74
N PHE A 167 4.90 2.55 10.61
CA PHE A 167 5.52 2.49 9.29
C PHE A 167 5.93 3.87 8.79
N SER A 168 7.08 3.94 8.13
CA SER A 168 7.52 5.11 7.38
C SER A 168 7.33 4.86 5.88
N PRO A 169 6.51 5.63 5.16
CA PRO A 169 6.42 5.54 3.71
C PRO A 169 7.67 6.14 3.06
N GLU A 170 8.45 5.31 2.37
CA GLU A 170 9.69 5.70 1.67
C GLU A 170 9.44 6.02 0.20
N GLY A 171 8.47 5.36 -0.43
CA GLY A 171 8.18 5.49 -1.85
C GLY A 171 6.68 5.55 -2.13
N TRP A 172 6.31 6.40 -3.10
CA TRP A 172 4.94 6.50 -3.60
C TRP A 172 4.94 6.37 -5.12
N ALA A 173 4.10 5.49 -5.64
CA ALA A 173 3.76 5.43 -7.05
C ALA A 173 2.25 5.43 -7.22
N GLU A 174 1.82 5.94 -8.36
CA GLU A 174 0.45 5.95 -8.81
C GLU A 174 0.37 5.14 -10.11
N THR A 175 -0.63 4.27 -10.24
CA THR A 175 -0.76 3.36 -11.38
C THR A 175 -2.20 3.26 -11.84
N LEU A 176 -2.43 2.68 -13.02
CA LEU A 176 -3.75 2.50 -13.65
C LEU A 176 -4.41 3.83 -14.01
N TYR A 177 -3.72 4.65 -14.77
CA TYR A 177 -4.27 5.85 -15.42
C TYR A 177 -5.23 5.51 -16.58
N MET A 178 -5.15 4.30 -17.13
CA MET A 178 -6.11 3.84 -18.12
C MET A 178 -7.51 3.63 -17.50
N PRO A 179 -8.62 3.87 -18.24
CA PRO A 179 -9.96 3.59 -17.75
C PRO A 179 -10.25 2.08 -17.64
N PRO A 180 -11.07 1.63 -16.67
CA PRO A 180 -11.40 0.22 -16.44
C PRO A 180 -12.47 -0.29 -17.43
N VAL A 181 -12.11 -0.36 -18.72
CA VAL A 181 -13.01 -0.82 -19.79
C VAL A 181 -12.34 -1.88 -20.67
N GLU A 182 -13.11 -2.90 -21.07
CA GLU A 182 -12.62 -4.01 -21.89
C GLU A 182 -12.65 -3.70 -23.40
N ASN A 183 -12.04 -2.58 -23.80
CA ASN A 183 -11.89 -2.24 -25.22
C ASN A 183 -10.51 -2.66 -25.73
N ARG A 184 -10.46 -3.57 -26.71
CA ARG A 184 -9.21 -4.09 -27.30
C ARG A 184 -8.22 -3.00 -27.73
N LEU A 185 -8.70 -1.89 -28.30
CA LEU A 185 -7.82 -0.78 -28.72
C LEU A 185 -7.22 -0.03 -27.53
N LEU A 186 -8.00 0.17 -26.46
CA LEU A 186 -7.51 0.80 -25.23
C LEU A 186 -6.52 -0.11 -24.50
N LEU A 187 -6.80 -1.42 -24.43
CA LEU A 187 -5.87 -2.38 -23.82
C LEU A 187 -4.54 -2.47 -24.57
N ARG A 188 -4.54 -2.35 -25.91
CA ARG A 188 -3.32 -2.28 -26.73
C ARG A 188 -2.50 -1.01 -26.46
N THR A 189 -3.17 0.10 -26.17
CA THR A 189 -2.53 1.40 -25.92
C THR A 189 -2.28 1.68 -24.43
N ALA A 190 -2.63 0.76 -23.53
CA ALA A 190 -2.52 0.93 -22.09
C ALA A 190 -1.12 1.39 -21.63
N SER A 191 -0.05 0.87 -22.22
CA SER A 191 1.31 1.29 -21.87
C SER A 191 1.64 2.73 -22.29
N ALA A 192 0.95 3.29 -23.29
CA ALA A 192 1.07 4.71 -23.64
C ALA A 192 0.28 5.57 -22.63
N TRP A 193 -0.93 5.15 -22.26
CA TRP A 193 -1.73 5.80 -21.21
C TRP A 193 -1.01 5.87 -19.87
N GLU A 194 -0.41 4.77 -19.42
CA GLU A 194 0.35 4.76 -18.17
C GLU A 194 1.57 5.70 -18.22
N ARG A 195 2.33 5.67 -19.33
CA ARG A 195 3.50 6.56 -19.48
C ARG A 195 3.09 8.03 -19.47
N MET A 196 2.05 8.38 -20.21
CA MET A 196 1.51 9.73 -20.26
C MET A 196 0.96 10.16 -18.91
N GLY A 197 0.15 9.33 -18.26
CA GLY A 197 -0.45 9.63 -16.96
C GLY A 197 0.59 9.78 -15.84
N THR A 198 1.60 8.91 -15.81
CA THR A 198 2.71 8.99 -14.86
C THR A 198 3.54 10.26 -15.12
N SER A 199 3.88 10.55 -16.38
CA SER A 199 4.68 11.71 -16.75
C SER A 199 3.96 13.05 -16.45
N LEU A 200 2.64 13.08 -16.58
CA LEU A 200 1.82 14.27 -16.34
C LEU A 200 1.25 14.34 -14.92
N SER A 201 1.47 13.31 -14.10
CA SER A 201 0.92 13.20 -12.73
C SER A 201 -0.59 13.50 -12.67
N LEU A 202 -1.36 12.87 -13.56
CA LEU A 202 -2.80 13.15 -13.68
C LEU A 202 -3.56 12.79 -12.39
N PRO A 203 -4.59 13.56 -11.99
CA PRO A 203 -5.21 13.41 -10.66
C PRO A 203 -6.09 12.16 -10.48
N PHE A 204 -6.18 11.29 -11.50
CA PHE A 204 -7.15 10.19 -11.60
C PHE A 204 -6.49 8.80 -11.72
N ALA A 205 -5.26 8.64 -11.25
CA ALA A 205 -4.64 7.31 -11.12
C ALA A 205 -5.57 6.34 -10.38
N GLY A 206 -5.69 5.11 -10.86
CA GLY A 206 -6.56 4.10 -10.28
C GLY A 206 -6.11 3.62 -8.90
N LEU A 207 -4.81 3.41 -8.71
CA LEU A 207 -4.25 2.81 -7.49
C LEU A 207 -3.07 3.61 -6.92
N HIS A 208 -2.92 3.54 -5.60
CA HIS A 208 -1.70 3.89 -4.90
C HIS A 208 -0.86 2.62 -4.69
N VAL A 209 0.44 2.71 -4.99
CA VAL A 209 1.45 1.71 -4.62
C VAL A 209 2.44 2.40 -3.69
N VAL A 210 2.55 1.91 -2.46
CA VAL A 210 3.35 2.54 -1.41
C VAL A 210 4.37 1.57 -0.89
N ASP A 211 5.62 2.00 -0.87
CA ASP A 211 6.73 1.30 -0.24
C ASP A 211 6.94 1.89 1.16
N ALA A 212 6.89 1.05 2.19
CA ALA A 212 6.97 1.48 3.57
C ALA A 212 7.85 0.56 4.41
N THR A 213 8.69 1.15 5.26
CA THR A 213 9.63 0.44 6.12
C THR A 213 9.10 0.39 7.56
N LYS A 214 9.25 -0.77 8.21
CA LYS A 214 8.96 -0.95 9.65
C LYS A 214 9.86 -0.03 10.48
N GLN A 215 9.26 0.82 11.31
CA GLN A 215 9.97 1.70 12.24
C GLN A 215 9.96 1.09 13.64
N LEU A 216 11.14 0.91 14.23
CA LEU A 216 11.30 0.47 15.63
C LEU A 216 11.28 1.64 16.62
N TYR A 217 11.68 2.83 16.16
CA TYR A 217 11.75 4.03 16.97
C TYR A 217 10.84 5.09 16.38
N ARG A 218 9.98 5.68 17.22
CA ARG A 218 9.29 6.92 16.84
C ARG A 218 10.28 8.07 17.04
N PRO A 219 10.64 8.84 15.98
CA PRO A 219 11.35 10.08 16.21
C PRO A 219 10.43 10.98 17.04
N VAL A 220 10.83 11.25 18.28
CA VAL A 220 10.15 12.22 19.13
C VAL A 220 10.34 13.56 18.44
N ALA A 221 9.26 14.14 17.93
CA ALA A 221 9.29 15.49 17.42
C ALA A 221 9.67 16.40 18.59
N VAL A 222 10.91 16.89 18.61
CA VAL A 222 11.33 17.93 19.54
C VAL A 222 10.46 19.13 19.20
N ARG A 223 9.42 19.33 20.00
CA ARG A 223 8.48 20.44 19.86
C ARG A 223 9.34 21.69 19.96
N ARG A 224 9.60 22.38 18.83
CA ARG A 224 10.27 23.69 18.86
C ARG A 224 9.48 24.52 19.85
N VAL A 225 10.11 24.85 20.97
CA VAL A 225 9.55 25.78 21.94
C VAL A 225 9.15 27.01 21.12
N ARG A 226 7.85 27.32 21.06
CA ARG A 226 7.40 28.57 20.47
C ARG A 226 8.19 29.65 21.20
N LYS A 227 9.09 30.35 20.51
CA LYS A 227 9.66 31.59 21.03
C LYS A 227 8.46 32.50 21.24
N VAL A 228 7.96 32.58 22.47
CA VAL A 228 7.03 33.61 22.87
C VAL A 228 7.75 34.90 22.52
N ALA A 229 7.18 35.69 21.60
CA ALA A 229 7.69 37.02 21.34
C ALA A 229 7.66 37.73 22.69
N ARG A 230 8.84 38.07 23.23
CA ARG A 230 8.90 38.95 24.39
C ARG A 230 8.28 40.26 23.92
N LEU A 231 7.06 40.53 24.37
CA LEU A 231 6.48 41.87 24.29
C LEU A 231 7.53 42.79 24.91
N ALA A 232 8.02 43.76 24.14
CA ALA A 232 8.96 44.74 24.64
C ALA A 232 8.36 45.37 25.91
N PRO A 233 9.15 45.59 26.98
CA PRO A 233 8.64 46.27 28.15
C PRO A 233 8.08 47.63 27.70
N ALA A 234 6.85 47.92 28.10
CA ALA A 234 6.22 49.20 27.81
C ALA A 234 7.18 50.30 28.24
N ARG A 235 7.52 51.21 27.31
CA ARG A 235 8.34 52.37 27.63
C ARG A 235 7.56 53.21 28.64
N VAL A 236 8.00 53.19 29.89
CA VAL A 236 7.50 54.09 30.92
C VAL A 236 7.88 55.51 30.48
N LEU A 237 6.89 56.31 30.11
CA LEU A 237 7.08 57.73 29.81
C LEU A 237 7.36 58.44 31.14
N VAL A 238 8.59 58.92 31.28
CA VAL A 238 8.98 59.78 32.39
C VAL A 238 8.48 61.20 32.07
N PRO A 239 7.74 61.88 32.98
CA PRO A 239 7.29 63.24 32.74
C PRO A 239 8.47 64.20 32.62
N ALA A 240 8.43 65.09 31.63
CA ALA A 240 9.42 66.16 31.51
C ALA A 240 9.25 67.16 32.68
N PRO A 241 10.34 67.63 33.31
CA PRO A 241 10.24 68.65 34.33
C PRO A 241 9.81 69.99 33.72
N SER A 242 8.90 70.68 34.40
CA SER A 242 8.40 71.99 34.02
C SER A 242 9.53 73.03 34.01
N PRO A 243 9.64 73.89 32.97
CA PRO A 243 10.56 75.01 33.01
C PRO A 243 10.07 76.05 34.02
N GLY A 244 10.98 76.48 34.89
CA GLY A 244 10.79 77.61 35.79
C GLY A 244 10.95 78.96 35.10
#